data_AF-A0A7C2NS90-F1
#
_entry.id   AF-A0A7C2NS90-F1
#
_cell.length_a   1.000
_cell.length_b   1.000
_cell.length_c   1.000
_cell.angle_alpha   90.00
_cell.angle_beta   90.00
_cell.angle_gamma   90.00
#
_symmetry.space_group_name_H-M   'P 1'
#
loop_
_entity.id
_entity.type
_entity.pdbx_description
1 polymer ?
#
loop_
_entity_poly.entity_id
_entity_poly.type
_entity_poly.pdbx_seq_one_letter_code
_entity_poly.pdbx_strand_id
1 'polypeptide(L)' 'MEALLEEWGGPDYPLTVETLVCDGCSADSKRVFKFCRECSIRQCAHPKGYATCADCPEFPCSLLEKNFEWSPESKATLER' A
#
# COMPACT_ATOMS: atom_id res chain seq x y z
N MET A 1 11.14 14.37 6.44
CA MET A 1 9.99 13.75 7.13
C MET A 1 9.00 14.80 7.64
N GLU A 2 9.48 15.90 8.20
CA GLU A 2 8.62 16.98 8.75
C GLU A 2 7.67 17.59 7.72
N ALA A 3 8.15 17.89 6.51
CA ALA A 3 7.29 18.40 5.43
C ALA A 3 6.12 17.46 5.07
N LEU A 4 6.33 16.14 5.11
CA LEU A 4 5.27 15.16 4.85
C LEU A 4 4.23 15.10 5.98
N LEU A 5 4.65 15.37 7.22
CA LEU A 5 3.72 15.46 8.36
C LEU A 5 2.84 16.71 8.25
N GLU A 6 3.41 17.82 7.80
CA GLU A 6 2.67 19.06 7.55
C GLU A 6 1.70 18.92 6.36
N GLU A 7 2.14 18.24 5.29
CA GLU A 7 1.34 18.08 4.08
C GLU A 7 0.20 17.08 4.24
N TRP A 8 0.46 15.91 4.85
CA TRP A 8 -0.48 14.78 4.87
C TRP A 8 -1.08 14.50 6.26
N GLY A 9 -0.55 15.13 7.31
CA GLY A 9 -1.06 15.01 8.67
C GLY A 9 -2.11 16.08 8.99
N GLY A 10 -2.91 15.83 10.03
CA GLY A 10 -3.85 16.83 10.53
C GLY A 10 -4.62 16.33 11.76
N PRO A 11 -5.48 17.15 12.37
CA PRO A 11 -6.27 16.77 13.53
C PRO A 11 -7.13 15.52 13.29
N ASP A 12 -7.73 15.41 12.10
CA ASP A 12 -8.59 14.29 11.71
C ASP A 12 -7.78 13.08 11.21
N TYR A 13 -6.52 13.29 10.86
CA TYR A 13 -5.62 12.23 10.41
C TYR A 13 -4.23 12.40 11.03
N PRO A 14 -4.08 12.11 12.34
CA PRO A 14 -2.82 12.32 13.03
C PRO A 14 -1.77 11.35 12.49
N LEU A 15 -0.64 11.90 12.05
CA LEU A 15 0.52 11.17 11.58
C LEU A 15 1.70 11.46 12.51
N THR A 16 2.51 10.43 12.75
CA THR A 16 3.85 10.54 13.33
C THR A 16 4.87 10.00 12.33
N VAL A 17 6.16 10.26 12.59
CA VAL A 17 7.27 9.70 11.80
C VAL A 17 7.14 8.17 11.68
N GLU A 18 6.83 7.47 12.76
CA GLU A 18 6.67 6.02 12.80
C GLU A 18 5.50 5.54 11.92
N THR A 19 4.46 6.36 11.78
CA THR A 19 3.32 6.03 10.92
C THR A 19 3.48 6.50 9.48
N LEU A 20 4.55 7.25 9.16
CA LEU A 20 4.94 7.64 7.81
C LEU A 20 5.89 6.63 7.16
N VAL A 21 6.77 6.01 7.95
CA VAL A 21 7.75 5.04 7.44
C VAL A 21 7.04 3.79 6.92
N CYS A 22 7.44 3.35 5.73
CA CYS A 22 6.87 2.20 5.06
C CYS A 22 7.94 1.25 4.53
N ASP A 23 7.90 -0.01 4.95
CA ASP A 23 8.78 -1.08 4.45
C ASP A 23 8.28 -1.72 3.14
N GLY A 24 7.15 -1.24 2.62
CA GLY A 24 6.53 -1.76 1.40
C GLY A 24 5.40 -2.76 1.68
N CYS A 25 4.65 -3.08 0.62
CA CYS A 25 3.41 -3.85 0.73
C CYS A 25 3.61 -5.29 1.21
N SER A 26 4.72 -5.94 0.82
CA SER A 26 5.05 -7.33 1.15
C SER A 26 5.83 -7.49 2.46
N ALA A 27 6.15 -6.40 3.16
CA ALA A 27 6.86 -6.47 4.42
C ALA A 27 6.00 -7.16 5.50
N ASP A 28 6.59 -8.10 6.23
CA ASP A 28 5.99 -8.78 7.40
C ASP A 28 6.00 -7.89 8.67
N SER A 29 6.43 -6.64 8.53
CA SER A 29 6.48 -5.68 9.63
C SER A 29 5.16 -4.90 9.76
N LYS A 30 4.87 -4.39 10.96
CA LYS A 30 3.82 -3.38 11.17
C LYS A 30 4.28 -1.97 10.75
N ARG A 31 5.52 -1.83 10.27
CA ARG A 31 6.12 -0.55 9.87
C ARG A 31 5.73 -0.25 8.42
N VAL A 32 4.45 0.05 8.27
CA VAL A 32 3.83 0.53 7.04
C VAL A 32 3.16 1.87 7.31
N PHE A 33 2.98 2.66 6.25
CA PHE A 33 2.23 3.91 6.32
C PHE A 33 0.86 3.68 6.98
N LYS A 34 0.38 4.64 7.78
CA LYS A 34 -0.86 4.52 8.58
C LYS A 34 -2.03 3.96 7.77
N PHE A 35 -2.26 4.49 6.58
CA PHE A 35 -3.30 4.05 5.65
C PHE A 35 -3.17 2.58 5.25
N CYS A 36 -1.94 2.11 5.04
CA CYS A 36 -1.66 0.74 4.60
C CYS A 36 -1.99 -0.33 5.66
N ARG A 37 -2.24 0.05 6.91
CA ARG A 37 -2.70 -0.86 7.97
C ARG A 37 -4.13 -1.36 7.73
N GLU A 38 -4.94 -0.58 7.02
CA GLU A 38 -6.33 -0.88 6.68
C GLU A 38 -6.54 -1.10 5.18
N CYS A 39 -5.44 -1.13 4.40
CA CYS A 39 -5.49 -1.35 2.97
C CYS A 39 -5.97 -2.77 2.64
N SER A 40 -7.12 -2.86 1.97
CA SER A 40 -7.75 -4.13 1.57
C SER A 40 -6.88 -4.95 0.61
N ILE A 41 -6.13 -4.30 -0.29
CA ILE A 41 -5.17 -4.98 -1.19
C ILE A 41 -4.10 -5.71 -0.38
N ARG A 42 -3.51 -5.04 0.62
CA ARG A 42 -2.49 -5.64 1.48
C ARG A 42 -3.07 -6.76 2.34
N GLN A 43 -4.25 -6.55 2.93
CA GLN A 43 -4.95 -7.59 3.70
C GLN A 43 -5.28 -8.83 2.87
N CYS A 44 -5.54 -8.68 1.57
CA CYS A 44 -5.79 -9.78 0.64
C CYS A 44 -4.50 -10.54 0.27
N ALA A 45 -3.42 -9.83 -0.08
CA ALA A 45 -2.19 -10.45 -0.59
C ALA A 45 -1.33 -11.09 0.52
N HIS A 46 -1.27 -10.47 1.70
CA HIS A 46 -0.39 -10.92 2.79
C HIS A 46 -0.61 -12.38 3.24
N PRO A 47 -1.85 -12.85 3.53
CA PRO A 47 -2.06 -14.25 3.91
C PRO A 47 -1.83 -15.23 2.75
N LYS A 48 -1.84 -14.77 1.49
CA LYS A 48 -1.59 -15.61 0.30
C LYS A 48 -0.10 -15.85 0.05
N GLY A 49 0.80 -15.07 0.68
CA GLY A 49 2.24 -15.27 0.60
C GLY A 49 2.85 -14.94 -0.77
N TYR A 50 2.14 -14.18 -1.62
CA TYR A 50 2.65 -13.75 -2.91
C TYR A 50 3.76 -12.71 -2.75
N ALA A 51 4.77 -12.76 -3.62
CA ALA A 51 5.84 -11.76 -3.62
C ALA A 51 5.30 -10.42 -4.12
N THR A 52 4.43 -10.47 -5.14
CA THR A 52 3.66 -9.32 -5.61
C THR A 52 2.24 -9.73 -5.98
N CYS A 53 1.35 -8.77 -6.21
CA CYS A 53 0.01 -9.08 -6.69
C CYS A 53 0.00 -9.73 -8.08
N ALA A 54 1.09 -9.62 -8.85
CA ALA A 54 1.22 -10.26 -10.17
C ALA A 54 1.26 -11.79 -10.08
N ASP A 55 1.66 -12.36 -8.93
CA ASP A 55 1.68 -13.81 -8.73
C ASP A 55 0.27 -14.39 -8.49
N CYS A 56 -0.74 -13.52 -8.32
CA CYS A 56 -2.12 -13.95 -8.10
C CYS A 56 -2.71 -14.51 -9.41
N PRO A 57 -3.31 -15.71 -9.43
CA PRO A 57 -3.94 -16.27 -10.63
C PRO A 57 -5.11 -15.43 -11.18
N GLU A 58 -5.68 -14.57 -10.34
CA GLU A 58 -6.77 -13.65 -10.71
C GLU A 58 -6.23 -12.29 -11.16
N PHE A 59 -4.92 -12.10 -11.28
CA PHE A 59 -4.33 -10.83 -11.68
C PHE A 59 -4.56 -10.55 -13.18
N PRO A 60 -4.95 -9.31 -13.56
CA PRO A 60 -5.40 -8.23 -12.70
C PRO A 60 -6.82 -8.47 -12.16
N CYS A 61 -7.06 -8.22 -10.87
CA CYS A 61 -8.36 -8.41 -10.24
C CYS A 61 -9.05 -7.08 -9.89
N SER A 62 -10.36 -7.14 -9.65
CA SER A 62 -11.20 -5.97 -9.34
C SER A 62 -10.75 -5.18 -8.10
N LEU A 63 -10.07 -5.82 -7.16
CA LEU A 63 -9.51 -5.14 -5.98
C LEU A 63 -8.41 -4.14 -6.35
N LEU A 64 -7.71 -4.37 -7.46
CA LEU A 64 -6.61 -3.53 -7.93
C LEU A 64 -7.06 -2.45 -8.92
N GLU A 65 -8.24 -2.57 -9.52
CA GLU A 65 -8.74 -1.65 -10.56
C GLU A 65 -8.68 -0.19 -10.09
N LYS A 66 -9.29 0.10 -8.93
CA LYS A 66 -9.22 1.45 -8.35
C LYS A 66 -7.79 1.89 -8.09
N ASN A 67 -6.93 1.03 -7.56
CA ASN A 67 -5.54 1.39 -7.32
C ASN A 67 -4.81 1.76 -8.62
N PHE A 68 -5.12 1.09 -9.73
CA PHE A 68 -4.54 1.39 -11.04
C PHE A 68 -5.09 2.67 -11.68
N GLU A 69 -6.31 3.09 -11.34
CA GLU A 69 -6.83 4.41 -11.73
C GLU A 69 -6.04 5.55 -11.06
N TRP A 70 -5.76 5.41 -9.77
CA TRP A 70 -5.02 6.43 -8.99
C TRP A 70 -3.49 6.33 -9.12
N SER A 71 -2.96 5.15 -9.45
CA SER A 71 -1.54 4.89 -9.66
C SER A 71 -1.32 3.96 -10.86
N PRO A 72 -1.41 4.49 -12.09
CA PRO A 72 -1.13 3.74 -13.31
C PRO A 72 0.29 3.13 -13.33
N GLU A 73 1.25 3.77 -12.69
CA GLU A 73 2.64 3.30 -12.60
C GLU A 73 2.77 2.00 -11.80
N SER A 74 1.92 1.84 -10.76
CA SER A 74 1.85 0.59 -9.99
C SER A 74 1.40 -0.57 -10.87
N LYS A 75 0.49 -0.33 -11.82
CA LYS A 75 0.05 -1.34 -12.79
C LYS A 75 1.19 -1.76 -13.71
N ALA A 76 1.83 -0.79 -14.35
CA ALA A 76 2.95 -1.04 -15.26
C ALA A 76 4.11 -1.79 -14.56
N THR A 77 4.32 -1.55 -13.28
CA THR A 77 5.34 -2.25 -12.49
C THR A 77 5.00 -3.71 -12.23
N LEU A 78 3.72 -4.07 -12.11
CA LEU A 78 3.27 -5.45 -11.88
C LEU A 78 3.17 -6.27 -13.17
N GLU A 79 3.01 -5.61 -14.31
CA GLU A 79 2.90 -6.27 -15.63
C GLU A 79 4.26 -6.54 -16.31
N ARG A 80 5.36 -6.15 -15.68
CA ARG A 80 6.72 -6.25 -16.24
C ARG A 80 7.39 -7.61 -15.99
#